data_AF-A0A1H8DIL8-F1
#
_entry.id   AF-A0A1H8DIL8-F1
#
_cell.length_a   1.000
_cell.length_b   1.000
_cell.length_c   1.000
_cell.angle_alpha   90.00
_cell.angle_beta   90.00
_cell.angle_gamma   90.00
#
_symmetry.space_group_name_H-M   'P 1'
#
loop_
_entity.id
_entity.type
_entity.pdbx_description
1 polymer ?
#
loop_
_entity_poly.entity_id
_entity_poly.type
_entity_poly.pdbx_seq_one_letter_code
_entity_poly.pdbx_strand_id
1 'polypeptide(L)'
;MNRNPQLPKSSRQETLETISRNKLVLLFDPSLFELRPENLRDKGIDIIGEIKHDEVNTNFRFAVQLKSTESVKKQKDGSISYPIEISNLNYLLNFGLPSYYILYDYPSDWFYVISAAEVYRELQQKYRPDQLPKTYKVKFRQSLDHSQLDAIYKDTFESGTLLKKLNVHLRSGAKNEPRPRGLVIDEKQDVYSVEQNIAFIEQFGIELLNQHRFYQVVEIEQRTHPRINASARFNMICGIAYYHQASLFKAIELLKLAVKEIDSLHPEDSNMLSYTMLQAKYLLGLVDEAAFRQEKARLVSNEHAGTFLQLENLTNQFFESKEPDQGRRIKVFYEEALRVVAKHPEFHEIRVVAYAKILNMEASLLLHELSKNALTTLGRKVDVYRDALTSDWANFNQQFLGQLKELHDYALKHQNFLAISNLAMEQIEWQFRKAYHYHAFNNWVKELQGFRAVVSADDHASLHELLIALEKVAENYDRLQHRENQFNCLRSRYEIFHFLRDQDGMDKCAAEMEKLIDTYDLNILCKSFEQMRQGDMRHHKFMMDLAQRRAAVDRVAMNSGITEHLYCDVSAEMNEVLKRKPKWTLTELLPLPYPAD
;
A
#
# COMPACT_ATOMS: atom_id res chain seq x y z
N MET A 1 -58.72 75.51 10.19
CA MET A 1 -57.45 75.21 10.89
C MET A 1 -56.60 74.34 10.00
N ASN A 2 -55.62 74.93 9.32
CA ASN A 2 -54.64 74.19 8.52
C ASN A 2 -53.45 73.86 9.42
N ARG A 3 -53.33 72.60 9.85
CA ARG A 3 -52.12 72.09 10.49
C ARG A 3 -51.60 70.94 9.64
N ASN A 4 -50.83 71.30 8.61
CA ASN A 4 -49.92 70.35 7.98
C ASN A 4 -48.67 70.36 8.87
N PRO A 5 -48.42 69.35 9.71
CA PRO A 5 -47.26 69.36 10.58
C PRO A 5 -46.00 69.32 9.68
N GLN A 6 -45.12 70.32 9.82
CA GLN A 6 -43.80 70.34 9.18
C GLN A 6 -42.92 69.29 9.85
N LEU A 7 -43.17 68.02 9.56
CA LEU A 7 -42.35 66.90 9.98
C LEU A 7 -41.55 66.38 8.79
N PRO A 8 -40.37 65.78 9.03
CA PRO A 8 -39.60 65.11 7.98
C PRO A 8 -40.50 64.08 7.27
N LYS A 9 -40.53 64.13 5.94
CA LYS A 9 -41.20 63.08 5.16
C LYS A 9 -40.33 61.82 5.23
N SER A 10 -40.92 60.71 5.67
CA SER A 10 -40.26 59.40 5.60
C SER A 10 -39.89 59.10 4.15
N SER A 11 -38.67 58.63 3.88
CA SER A 11 -38.34 58.18 2.53
C SER A 11 -38.97 56.82 2.25
N ARG A 12 -39.42 56.59 1.00
CA ARG A 12 -39.98 55.29 0.59
C ARG A 12 -38.96 54.16 0.79
N GLN A 13 -37.69 54.48 0.62
CA GLN A 13 -36.58 53.54 0.76
C GLN A 13 -36.33 53.16 2.23
N GLU A 14 -36.38 54.11 3.17
CA GLU A 14 -36.34 53.83 4.62
C GLU A 14 -37.51 52.95 5.05
N THR A 15 -38.68 53.16 4.46
CA THR A 15 -39.87 52.36 4.73
C THR A 15 -39.69 50.92 4.26
N LEU A 16 -39.16 50.72 3.04
CA LEU A 16 -38.83 49.41 2.49
C LEU A 16 -37.78 48.67 3.31
N GLU A 17 -36.72 49.35 3.70
CA GLU A 17 -35.66 48.79 4.56
C GLU A 17 -36.27 48.30 5.89
N THR A 18 -37.10 49.11 6.54
CA THR A 18 -37.80 48.75 7.78
C THR A 18 -38.70 47.52 7.61
N ILE A 19 -39.51 47.49 6.55
CA ILE A 19 -40.41 46.36 6.25
C ILE A 19 -39.60 45.08 6.03
N SER A 20 -38.56 45.16 5.19
CA SER A 20 -37.73 44.01 4.86
C SER A 20 -37.01 43.42 6.07
N ARG A 21 -36.49 44.26 6.99
CA ARG A 21 -35.83 43.80 8.22
C ARG A 21 -36.81 43.07 9.13
N ASN A 22 -37.98 43.67 9.38
CA ASN A 22 -38.99 43.09 10.27
C ASN A 22 -39.49 41.73 9.76
N LYS A 23 -39.66 41.59 8.44
CA LYS A 23 -40.07 40.31 7.85
C LYS A 23 -38.97 39.26 7.84
N LEU A 24 -37.72 39.68 7.56
CA LEU A 24 -36.59 38.76 7.52
C LEU A 24 -36.37 38.06 8.87
N VAL A 25 -36.48 38.81 9.98
CA VAL A 25 -36.28 38.26 11.33
C VAL A 25 -37.25 37.12 11.65
N LEU A 26 -38.47 37.18 11.13
CA LEU A 26 -39.50 36.16 11.36
C LEU A 26 -39.22 34.82 10.65
N LEU A 27 -38.28 34.79 9.68
CA LEU A 27 -37.93 33.56 8.98
C LEU A 27 -36.96 32.67 9.77
N PHE A 28 -36.21 33.24 10.71
CA PHE A 28 -35.19 32.50 11.46
C PHE A 28 -35.76 31.98 12.78
N ASP A 29 -35.64 30.67 13.00
CA ASP A 29 -36.07 30.02 14.24
C ASP A 29 -35.22 30.51 15.44
N PRO A 30 -35.83 31.13 16.48
CA PRO A 30 -35.09 31.62 17.66
C PRO A 30 -34.37 30.52 18.47
N SER A 31 -34.74 29.25 18.30
CA SER A 31 -34.06 28.11 18.93
C SER A 31 -32.73 27.78 18.25
N LEU A 32 -32.59 28.07 16.95
CA LEU A 32 -31.41 27.81 16.13
C LEU A 32 -30.58 29.07 15.87
N PHE A 33 -31.19 30.25 15.91
CA PHE A 33 -30.57 31.51 15.53
C PHE A 33 -30.82 32.63 16.54
N GLU A 34 -29.86 33.52 16.69
CA GLU A 34 -30.01 34.81 17.37
C GLU A 34 -29.62 35.92 16.39
N LEU A 35 -30.60 36.66 15.88
CA LEU A 35 -30.36 37.78 14.97
C LEU A 35 -30.21 39.09 15.75
N ARG A 36 -29.09 39.77 15.53
CA ARG A 36 -28.78 41.07 16.12
C ARG A 36 -28.77 42.13 15.03
N PRO A 37 -29.71 43.10 15.06
CA PRO A 37 -29.65 44.24 14.15
C PRO A 37 -28.47 45.14 14.51
N GLU A 38 -27.78 45.66 13.50
CA GLU A 38 -26.78 46.71 13.70
C GLU A 38 -27.50 48.04 14.00
N ASN A 39 -27.42 48.47 15.26
CA ASN A 39 -28.11 49.65 15.78
C ASN A 39 -27.44 50.96 15.35
N LEU A 40 -26.16 50.89 14.93
CA LEU A 40 -25.45 51.96 14.27
C LEU A 40 -25.29 51.58 12.80
N ARG A 41 -25.56 52.52 11.88
CA ARG A 41 -25.53 52.24 10.44
C ARG A 41 -24.12 51.86 10.01
N ASP A 42 -23.81 50.56 10.01
CA ASP A 42 -22.57 50.02 9.48
C ASP A 42 -22.58 50.13 7.94
N LYS A 43 -21.42 50.38 7.36
CA LYS A 43 -21.28 50.73 5.93
C LYS A 43 -21.57 49.56 4.99
N GLY A 44 -21.82 48.34 5.50
CA GLY A 44 -22.01 47.15 4.68
C GLY A 44 -22.79 45.99 5.29
N ILE A 45 -23.03 45.94 6.60
CA ILE A 45 -23.75 44.84 7.29
C ILE A 45 -25.04 45.38 7.90
N ASP A 46 -26.16 44.73 7.59
CA ASP A 46 -27.48 45.11 8.12
C ASP A 46 -27.89 44.27 9.32
N ILE A 47 -27.53 42.98 9.31
CA ILE A 47 -27.85 42.01 10.36
C ILE A 47 -26.65 41.09 10.59
N ILE A 48 -26.38 40.80 11.85
CA ILE A 48 -25.47 39.72 12.25
C ILE A 48 -26.31 38.63 12.89
N GLY A 49 -26.28 37.43 12.32
CA GLY A 49 -26.89 36.25 12.93
C GLY A 49 -25.85 35.43 13.68
N GLU A 50 -26.20 34.88 14.82
CA GLU A 50 -25.44 33.88 15.56
C GLU A 50 -26.21 32.55 15.55
N ILE A 51 -25.54 31.41 15.36
CA ILE A 51 -26.18 30.11 15.46
C ILE A 51 -26.09 29.53 16.88
N LYS A 52 -27.09 28.74 17.24
CA LYS A 52 -27.15 27.96 18.48
C LYS A 52 -27.02 26.48 18.15
N HIS A 53 -26.29 25.73 18.96
CA HIS A 53 -26.12 24.28 18.78
C HIS A 53 -26.36 23.60 20.11
N ASP A 54 -27.22 22.59 20.14
CA ASP A 54 -27.64 21.89 21.37
C ASP A 54 -28.06 22.85 22.49
N GLU A 55 -28.87 23.86 22.14
CA GLU A 55 -29.34 24.92 23.06
C GLU A 55 -28.23 25.84 23.63
N VAL A 56 -27.01 25.74 23.12
CA VAL A 56 -25.86 26.57 23.53
C VAL A 56 -25.54 27.62 22.46
N ASN A 57 -25.29 28.85 22.90
CA ASN A 57 -24.78 29.93 22.06
C ASN A 57 -23.35 29.61 21.62
N THR A 58 -23.12 29.52 20.30
CA THR A 58 -21.83 29.08 19.75
C THR A 58 -20.84 30.22 19.54
N ASN A 59 -21.33 31.46 19.48
CA ASN A 59 -20.61 32.63 18.95
C ASN A 59 -20.11 32.46 17.50
N PHE A 60 -20.61 31.45 16.76
CA PHE A 60 -20.43 31.34 15.32
C PHE A 60 -21.49 32.19 14.63
N ARG A 61 -21.02 33.17 13.86
CA ARG A 61 -21.84 34.24 13.31
C ARG A 61 -21.80 34.25 11.80
N PHE A 62 -22.84 34.80 11.19
CA PHE A 62 -22.86 35.18 9.79
C PHE A 62 -23.31 36.62 9.64
N ALA A 63 -22.87 37.27 8.56
CA ALA A 63 -23.27 38.63 8.23
C ALA A 63 -24.28 38.64 7.08
N VAL A 64 -25.26 39.52 7.16
CA VAL A 64 -26.24 39.73 6.10
C VAL A 64 -26.19 41.18 5.66
N GLN A 65 -26.09 41.38 4.35
CA GLN A 65 -26.46 42.64 3.74
C GLN A 65 -27.84 42.52 3.09
N LEU A 66 -28.78 43.30 3.60
CA LEU A 66 -30.16 43.29 3.17
C LEU A 66 -30.37 44.33 2.06
N LYS A 67 -30.95 43.88 0.96
CA LYS A 67 -31.40 44.72 -0.15
C LYS A 67 -32.90 44.56 -0.32
N SER A 68 -33.55 45.59 -0.82
CA SER A 68 -34.98 45.58 -1.09
C SER A 68 -35.28 46.22 -2.44
N THR A 69 -36.31 45.73 -3.13
CA THR A 69 -36.73 46.26 -4.42
C THR A 69 -38.24 46.24 -4.59
N GLU A 70 -38.76 47.22 -5.36
CA GLU A 70 -40.17 47.32 -5.76
C GLU A 70 -40.38 47.17 -7.27
N SER A 71 -39.30 47.14 -8.06
CA SER A 71 -39.37 47.39 -9.50
C SER A 71 -38.54 46.44 -10.37
N VAL A 72 -37.84 45.46 -9.80
CA VAL A 72 -37.03 44.55 -10.61
C VAL A 72 -37.92 43.50 -11.27
N LYS A 73 -37.86 43.44 -12.61
CA LYS A 73 -38.54 42.40 -13.39
C LYS A 73 -37.88 41.03 -13.15
N LYS A 74 -38.68 40.05 -12.72
CA LYS A 74 -38.27 38.64 -12.70
C LYS A 74 -37.95 38.16 -14.12
N GLN A 75 -36.88 37.39 -14.26
CA GLN A 75 -36.51 36.74 -15.52
C GLN A 75 -37.43 35.53 -15.78
N LYS A 76 -37.36 34.96 -16.99
CA LYS A 76 -38.16 33.78 -17.37
C LYS A 76 -37.89 32.55 -16.49
N ASP A 77 -36.69 32.47 -15.91
CA ASP A 77 -36.25 31.41 -14.99
C ASP A 77 -36.61 31.71 -13.52
N GLY A 78 -37.34 32.80 -13.25
CA GLY A 78 -37.71 33.23 -11.89
C GLY A 78 -36.63 34.00 -11.14
N SER A 79 -35.43 34.16 -11.71
CA SER A 79 -34.32 34.88 -11.07
C SER A 79 -34.50 36.40 -11.07
N ILE A 80 -33.85 37.07 -10.12
CA ILE A 80 -33.85 38.53 -9.97
C ILE A 80 -32.42 39.05 -10.12
N SER A 81 -32.21 40.03 -11.00
CA SER A 81 -30.90 40.68 -11.15
C SER A 81 -30.84 42.00 -10.41
N TYR A 82 -29.95 42.10 -9.43
CA TYR A 82 -29.81 43.29 -8.60
C TYR A 82 -28.35 43.79 -8.60
N PRO A 83 -28.10 45.10 -8.83
CA PRO A 83 -26.76 45.66 -8.79
C PRO A 83 -26.27 45.81 -7.34
N ILE A 84 -25.07 45.32 -7.07
CA ILE A 84 -24.34 45.57 -5.80
C ILE A 84 -23.06 46.36 -6.09
N GLU A 85 -22.54 47.04 -5.08
CA GLU A 85 -21.24 47.69 -5.14
C GLU A 85 -20.12 46.71 -4.77
N ILE A 86 -19.01 46.74 -5.50
CA ILE A 86 -17.86 45.87 -5.20
C ILE A 86 -17.21 46.21 -3.86
N SER A 87 -17.26 47.48 -3.44
CA SER A 87 -16.87 47.91 -2.10
C SER A 87 -17.62 47.15 -1.01
N ASN A 88 -18.94 46.95 -1.17
CA ASN A 88 -19.77 46.21 -0.22
C ASN A 88 -19.45 44.72 -0.20
N LEU A 89 -19.16 44.13 -1.37
CA LEU A 89 -18.73 42.74 -1.46
C LEU A 89 -17.42 42.52 -0.70
N ASN A 90 -16.43 43.36 -0.94
CA ASN A 90 -15.15 43.29 -0.22
C ASN A 90 -15.32 43.51 1.28
N TYR A 91 -16.25 44.38 1.69
CA TYR A 91 -16.58 44.60 3.10
C TYR A 91 -17.13 43.33 3.76
N LEU A 92 -18.06 42.64 3.11
CA LEU A 92 -18.62 41.37 3.59
C LEU A 92 -17.58 40.24 3.64
N LEU A 93 -16.68 40.17 2.67
CA LEU A 93 -15.59 39.18 2.64
C LEU A 93 -14.58 39.39 3.79
N ASN A 94 -14.45 40.61 4.31
CA ASN A 94 -13.57 40.90 5.44
C ASN A 94 -14.14 40.46 6.81
N PHE A 95 -15.39 40.00 6.87
CA PHE A 95 -16.02 39.57 8.14
C PHE A 95 -15.35 38.32 8.74
N GLY A 96 -14.71 37.48 7.91
CA GLY A 96 -13.97 36.29 8.36
C GLY A 96 -14.84 35.07 8.69
N LEU A 97 -16.16 35.19 8.57
CA LEU A 97 -17.17 34.13 8.67
C LEU A 97 -18.17 34.26 7.50
N PRO A 98 -19.07 33.28 7.27
CA PRO A 98 -20.00 33.33 6.15
C PRO A 98 -20.81 34.63 6.10
N SER A 99 -21.01 35.13 4.88
CA SER A 99 -21.76 36.36 4.65
C SER A 99 -22.64 36.23 3.42
N TYR A 100 -23.81 36.85 3.49
CA TYR A 100 -24.88 36.66 2.51
C TYR A 100 -25.48 37.99 2.08
N TYR A 101 -25.83 38.05 0.80
CA TYR A 101 -26.80 39.02 0.31
C TYR A 101 -28.18 38.43 0.40
N ILE A 102 -29.10 39.17 1.02
CA ILE A 102 -30.51 38.83 1.04
C ILE A 102 -31.27 39.94 0.33
N LEU A 103 -32.06 39.57 -0.68
CA LEU A 103 -32.87 40.50 -1.47
C LEU A 103 -34.35 40.27 -1.18
N TYR A 104 -35.03 41.29 -0.68
CA TYR A 104 -36.47 41.31 -0.49
C TYR A 104 -37.18 41.88 -1.72
N ASP A 105 -38.04 41.08 -2.34
CA ASP A 105 -38.90 41.46 -3.45
C ASP A 105 -40.29 41.88 -2.94
N TYR A 106 -40.48 43.19 -2.71
CA TYR A 106 -41.68 43.73 -2.07
C TYR A 106 -43.00 43.35 -2.76
N PRO A 107 -43.12 43.35 -4.11
CA PRO A 107 -44.37 42.99 -4.78
C PRO A 107 -44.79 41.54 -4.60
N SER A 108 -43.83 40.60 -4.52
CA SER A 108 -44.16 39.19 -4.32
C SER A 108 -44.11 38.75 -2.86
N ASP A 109 -43.56 39.59 -1.98
CA ASP A 109 -43.36 39.30 -0.56
C ASP A 109 -42.45 38.10 -0.29
N TRP A 110 -41.37 37.98 -1.08
CA TRP A 110 -40.40 36.89 -0.99
C TRP A 110 -38.98 37.39 -0.80
N PHE A 111 -38.18 36.57 -0.13
CA PHE A 111 -36.74 36.76 0.02
C PHE A 111 -35.97 35.83 -0.91
N TYR A 112 -34.85 36.34 -1.40
CA TYR A 112 -33.87 35.60 -2.17
C TYR A 112 -32.50 35.74 -1.51
N VAL A 113 -31.66 34.72 -1.63
CA VAL A 113 -30.34 34.68 -0.97
C VAL A 113 -29.25 34.27 -1.95
N ILE A 114 -28.04 34.76 -1.71
CA ILE A 114 -26.81 34.30 -2.33
C ILE A 114 -25.63 34.59 -1.40
N SER A 115 -24.65 33.68 -1.33
CA SER A 115 -23.45 33.89 -0.52
C SER A 115 -22.52 34.92 -1.16
N ALA A 116 -21.86 35.74 -0.35
CA ALA A 116 -20.84 36.68 -0.83
C ALA A 116 -19.68 35.94 -1.52
N ALA A 117 -19.33 34.74 -1.04
CA ALA A 117 -18.30 33.89 -1.64
C ALA A 117 -18.68 33.42 -3.06
N GLU A 118 -19.95 33.08 -3.30
CA GLU A 118 -20.45 32.76 -4.63
C GLU A 118 -20.40 33.97 -5.56
N VAL A 119 -20.87 35.13 -5.09
CA VAL A 119 -20.80 36.38 -5.86
C VAL A 119 -19.37 36.73 -6.24
N TYR A 120 -18.42 36.58 -5.30
CA TYR A 120 -17.01 36.81 -5.56
C TYR A 120 -16.45 35.83 -6.61
N ARG A 121 -16.84 34.56 -6.56
CA ARG A 121 -16.45 33.55 -7.55
C ARG A 121 -16.99 33.88 -8.94
N GLU A 122 -18.26 34.27 -9.05
CA GLU A 122 -18.86 34.72 -10.32
C GLU A 122 -18.17 35.98 -10.87
N LEU A 123 -17.74 36.89 -9.99
CA LEU A 123 -16.99 38.09 -10.36
C LEU A 123 -15.60 37.73 -10.92
N GLN A 124 -14.85 36.86 -10.24
CA GLN A 124 -13.49 36.44 -10.64
C GLN A 124 -13.47 35.63 -11.93
N GLN A 125 -14.53 34.88 -12.23
CA GLN A 125 -14.67 34.19 -13.52
C GLN A 125 -14.84 35.14 -14.70
N LYS A 126 -15.35 36.36 -14.45
CA LYS A 126 -15.71 37.31 -15.49
C LYS A 126 -14.71 38.46 -15.64
N TYR A 127 -14.03 38.85 -14.56
CA TYR A 127 -13.12 39.98 -14.51
C TYR A 127 -11.79 39.56 -13.88
N ARG A 128 -10.70 40.17 -14.37
CA ARG A 128 -9.39 40.03 -13.71
C ARG A 128 -9.36 40.88 -12.43
N PRO A 129 -8.59 40.48 -11.39
CA PRO A 129 -8.53 41.19 -10.11
C PRO A 129 -8.16 42.68 -10.21
N ASP A 130 -7.37 43.04 -11.22
CA ASP A 130 -6.89 44.41 -11.50
C ASP A 130 -7.91 45.28 -12.27
N GLN A 131 -9.02 44.70 -12.74
CA GLN A 131 -10.01 45.37 -13.60
C GLN A 131 -11.45 45.13 -13.13
N LEU A 132 -11.71 45.30 -11.83
CA LEU A 132 -13.05 45.14 -11.27
C LEU A 132 -13.94 46.38 -11.55
N PRO A 133 -15.21 46.17 -11.95
CA PRO A 133 -16.15 47.27 -12.11
C PRO A 133 -16.53 47.88 -10.76
N LYS A 134 -17.10 49.10 -10.75
CA LYS A 134 -17.64 49.71 -9.51
C LYS A 134 -18.86 48.95 -8.97
N THR A 135 -19.68 48.42 -9.88
CA THR A 135 -20.90 47.68 -9.55
C THR A 135 -20.97 46.37 -10.33
N TYR A 136 -21.59 45.35 -9.74
CA TYR A 136 -21.81 44.05 -10.35
C TYR A 136 -23.27 43.65 -10.23
N LYS A 137 -23.86 43.16 -11.33
CA LYS A 137 -25.26 42.68 -11.34
C LYS A 137 -25.28 41.21 -10.94
N VAL A 138 -25.67 40.96 -9.70
CA VAL A 138 -25.82 39.61 -9.14
C VAL A 138 -27.15 39.02 -9.57
N LYS A 139 -27.16 37.72 -9.90
CA LYS A 139 -28.39 36.96 -10.20
C LYS A 139 -28.82 36.16 -8.99
N PHE A 140 -29.86 36.61 -8.30
CA PHE A 140 -30.49 35.89 -7.21
C PHE A 140 -31.40 34.80 -7.79
N ARG A 141 -31.02 33.53 -7.61
CA ARG A 141 -31.77 32.37 -8.12
C ARG A 141 -32.49 31.59 -7.02
N GLN A 142 -31.96 31.62 -5.80
CA GLN A 142 -32.46 30.85 -4.67
C GLN A 142 -33.41 31.71 -3.83
N SER A 143 -34.62 31.21 -3.61
CA SER A 143 -35.52 31.74 -2.58
C SER A 143 -34.98 31.37 -1.20
N LEU A 144 -35.10 32.28 -0.23
CA LEU A 144 -34.76 32.01 1.16
C LEU A 144 -35.89 31.21 1.81
N ASP A 145 -35.82 29.90 1.69
CA ASP A 145 -36.72 28.93 2.31
C ASP A 145 -36.03 28.18 3.45
N HIS A 146 -36.73 27.19 4.05
CA HIS A 146 -36.19 26.39 5.15
C HIS A 146 -34.90 25.65 4.77
N SER A 147 -34.80 25.13 3.54
CA SER A 147 -33.59 24.46 3.07
C SER A 147 -32.41 25.41 2.96
N GLN A 148 -32.64 26.67 2.56
CA GLN A 148 -31.58 27.69 2.55
C GLN A 148 -31.17 28.14 3.95
N LEU A 149 -32.11 28.19 4.90
CA LEU A 149 -31.78 28.47 6.31
C LEU A 149 -30.94 27.35 6.92
N ASP A 150 -31.26 26.08 6.65
CA ASP A 150 -30.44 24.93 7.04
C ASP A 150 -29.04 24.99 6.42
N ALA A 151 -28.94 25.41 5.15
CA ALA A 151 -27.67 25.60 4.48
C ALA A 151 -26.83 26.72 5.14
N ILE A 152 -27.44 27.86 5.49
CA ILE A 152 -26.78 28.94 6.24
C ILE A 152 -26.30 28.44 7.60
N TYR A 153 -27.13 27.67 8.32
CA TYR A 153 -26.76 27.07 9.60
C TYR A 153 -25.52 26.18 9.47
N LYS A 154 -25.56 25.24 8.53
CA LYS A 154 -24.48 24.27 8.28
C LYS A 154 -23.19 24.97 7.89
N ASP A 155 -23.25 25.88 6.92
CA ASP A 155 -22.09 26.66 6.45
C ASP A 155 -21.46 27.50 7.58
N THR A 156 -22.31 28.13 8.41
CA THR A 156 -21.85 28.89 9.58
C THR A 156 -21.19 28.00 10.63
N PHE A 157 -21.74 26.81 10.88
CA PHE A 157 -21.21 25.86 11.86
C PHE A 157 -19.87 25.26 11.42
N GLU A 158 -19.77 24.83 10.17
CA GLU A 158 -18.55 24.28 9.57
C GLU A 158 -17.44 25.34 9.55
N SER A 159 -17.75 26.54 9.03
CA SER A 159 -16.82 27.67 8.99
C SER A 159 -16.35 28.10 10.39
N GLY A 160 -17.27 28.17 11.36
CA GLY A 160 -16.95 28.51 12.75
C GLY A 160 -16.06 27.47 13.42
N THR A 161 -16.34 26.19 13.19
CA THR A 161 -15.54 25.07 13.70
C THR A 161 -14.14 25.07 13.10
N LEU A 162 -14.02 25.24 11.78
CA LEU A 162 -12.73 25.35 11.10
C LEU A 162 -11.93 26.54 11.62
N LEU A 163 -12.56 27.72 11.74
CA LEU A 163 -11.91 28.92 12.24
C LEU A 163 -11.46 28.76 13.70
N LYS A 164 -12.23 28.05 14.53
CA LYS A 164 -11.84 27.69 15.90
C LYS A 164 -10.58 26.81 15.88
N LYS A 165 -10.57 25.71 15.12
CA LYS A 165 -9.41 24.82 14.99
C LYS A 165 -8.17 25.59 14.51
N LEU A 166 -8.33 26.42 13.47
CA LEU A 166 -7.26 27.26 12.93
C LEU A 166 -6.70 28.24 13.98
N ASN A 167 -7.59 28.92 14.72
CA ASN A 167 -7.17 29.86 15.75
C ASN A 167 -6.43 29.21 16.91
N VAL A 168 -6.76 27.96 17.27
CA VAL A 168 -5.97 27.19 18.24
C VAL A 168 -4.53 27.11 17.75
N HIS A 169 -4.27 26.68 16.52
CA HIS A 169 -2.90 26.60 16.03
C HIS A 169 -2.21 27.97 15.86
N LEU A 170 -2.92 28.98 15.37
CA LEU A 170 -2.34 30.32 15.16
C LEU A 170 -2.01 31.05 16.46
N ARG A 171 -2.75 30.77 17.55
CA ARG A 171 -2.65 31.50 18.82
C ARG A 171 -2.03 30.69 19.96
N SER A 172 -1.91 29.35 19.82
CA SER A 172 -1.33 28.48 20.85
C SER A 172 0.19 28.63 21.06
N GLY A 173 0.86 29.56 20.37
CA GLY A 173 2.24 29.89 20.68
C GLY A 173 2.34 30.55 22.07
N ALA A 174 2.64 29.78 23.11
CA ALA A 174 3.22 30.31 24.34
C ALA A 174 4.48 31.13 23.98
N LYS A 175 4.87 32.10 24.81
CA LYS A 175 6.00 33.03 24.53
C LYS A 175 7.32 32.36 24.10
N ASN A 176 7.47 31.05 24.30
CA ASN A 176 8.65 30.26 23.95
C ASN A 176 8.39 29.10 22.96
N GLU A 177 7.17 28.89 22.45
CA GLU A 177 6.90 27.87 21.44
C GLU A 177 7.01 28.46 20.02
N PRO A 178 7.74 27.82 19.10
CA PRO A 178 7.84 28.29 17.73
C PRO A 178 6.46 28.25 17.07
N ARG A 179 6.06 29.36 16.45
CA ARG A 179 4.82 29.40 15.66
C ARG A 179 4.86 28.32 14.57
N PRO A 180 3.72 27.65 14.30
CA PRO A 180 3.66 26.62 13.26
C PRO A 180 4.08 27.23 11.92
N ARG A 181 4.98 26.55 11.20
CA ARG A 181 5.50 27.05 9.92
C ARG A 181 4.51 26.86 8.77
N GLY A 182 3.59 25.91 8.92
CA GLY A 182 2.51 25.63 8.00
C GLY A 182 1.35 24.97 8.73
N LEU A 183 0.14 25.22 8.23
CA LEU A 183 -1.08 24.55 8.65
C LEU A 183 -1.67 23.87 7.43
N VAL A 184 -2.10 22.63 7.60
CA VAL A 184 -2.85 21.90 6.59
C VAL A 184 -4.27 21.70 7.06
N ILE A 185 -5.19 21.95 6.14
CA ILE A 185 -6.61 21.68 6.30
C ILE A 185 -6.93 20.53 5.37
N ASP A 186 -7.37 19.40 5.91
CA ASP A 186 -7.74 18.23 5.10
C ASP A 186 -9.18 18.34 4.55
N GLU A 187 -9.61 17.33 3.80
CA GLU A 187 -10.96 17.25 3.23
C GLU A 187 -12.07 17.19 4.31
N LYS A 188 -11.73 16.80 5.54
CA LYS A 188 -12.64 16.75 6.69
C LYS A 188 -12.59 18.03 7.54
N GLN A 189 -11.87 19.05 7.08
CA GLN A 189 -11.65 20.30 7.81
C GLN A 189 -10.96 20.10 9.17
N ASP A 190 -10.15 19.06 9.31
CA ASP A 190 -9.19 18.94 10.41
C ASP A 190 -7.96 19.77 10.10
N VAL A 191 -7.42 20.41 11.14
CA VAL A 191 -6.27 21.31 11.02
C VAL A 191 -5.09 20.66 11.72
N TYR A 192 -3.99 20.50 10.99
CA TYR A 192 -2.74 19.96 11.51
C TYR A 192 -1.62 20.96 11.26
N SER A 193 -0.67 21.05 12.19
CA SER A 193 0.60 21.72 11.89
C SER A 193 1.58 20.76 11.21
N VAL A 194 2.49 21.32 10.42
CA VAL A 194 3.59 20.57 9.83
C VAL A 194 4.40 19.83 10.90
N GLU A 195 4.64 20.49 12.04
CA GLU A 195 5.37 19.92 13.17
C GLU A 195 4.63 18.74 13.82
N GLN A 196 3.30 18.78 13.89
CA GLN A 196 2.50 17.66 14.39
C GLN A 196 2.59 16.43 13.47
N ASN A 197 2.55 16.63 12.15
CA ASN A 197 2.73 15.52 11.20
C ASN A 197 4.13 14.89 11.32
N ILE A 198 5.18 15.73 11.44
CA ILE A 198 6.55 15.24 11.66
C ILE A 198 6.64 14.43 12.94
N ALA A 199 6.18 14.99 14.07
CA ALA A 199 6.22 14.33 15.37
C ALA A 199 5.44 13.00 15.38
N PHE A 200 4.28 12.96 14.71
CA PHE A 200 3.49 11.75 14.57
C PHE A 200 4.25 10.63 13.85
N ILE A 201 4.87 10.94 12.70
CA ILE A 201 5.68 9.97 11.96
C ILE A 201 6.92 9.55 12.75
N GLU A 202 7.57 10.45 13.46
CA GLU A 202 8.74 10.11 14.28
C GLU A 202 8.39 9.17 15.44
N GLN A 203 7.22 9.37 16.05
CA GLN A 203 6.74 8.58 17.19
C GLN A 203 6.15 7.23 16.77
N PHE A 204 5.30 7.21 15.75
CA PHE A 204 4.50 6.03 15.38
C PHE A 204 4.90 5.41 14.04
N GLY A 205 5.79 6.04 13.29
CA GLY A 205 6.09 5.64 11.92
C GLY A 205 6.70 4.24 11.78
N ILE A 206 7.58 3.82 12.70
CA ILE A 206 8.12 2.45 12.69
C ILE A 206 7.01 1.42 12.90
N GLU A 207 6.08 1.67 13.82
CA GLU A 207 4.92 0.80 14.04
C GLU A 207 4.03 0.71 12.80
N LEU A 208 3.82 1.85 12.12
CA LEU A 208 3.08 1.87 10.85
C LEU A 208 3.78 1.09 9.74
N LEU A 209 5.12 1.15 9.67
CA LEU A 209 5.89 0.34 8.72
C LEU A 209 5.74 -1.15 8.99
N ASN A 210 5.90 -1.57 10.26
CA ASN A 210 5.74 -2.98 10.66
C ASN A 210 4.31 -3.49 10.37
N GLN A 211 3.29 -2.66 10.59
CA GLN A 211 1.90 -3.00 10.26
C GLN A 211 1.56 -2.86 8.76
N HIS A 212 2.55 -2.63 7.89
CA HIS A 212 2.37 -2.48 6.45
C HIS A 212 1.42 -1.33 6.05
N ARG A 213 1.27 -0.31 6.92
CA ARG A 213 0.42 0.87 6.70
C ARG A 213 1.16 1.98 5.95
N PHE A 214 1.87 1.61 4.88
CA PHE A 214 2.71 2.53 4.10
C PHE A 214 1.93 3.72 3.53
N TYR A 215 0.68 3.49 3.09
CA TYR A 215 -0.18 4.55 2.59
C TYR A 215 -0.43 5.67 3.61
N GLN A 216 -0.61 5.33 4.89
CA GLN A 216 -0.82 6.34 5.93
C GLN A 216 0.43 7.20 6.13
N VAL A 217 1.61 6.59 6.09
CA VAL A 217 2.88 7.33 6.17
C VAL A 217 3.03 8.28 4.98
N VAL A 218 2.75 7.78 3.76
CA VAL A 218 2.84 8.57 2.53
C VAL A 218 1.82 9.72 2.51
N GLU A 219 0.58 9.48 2.90
CA GLU A 219 -0.47 10.51 2.97
C GLU A 219 -0.08 11.64 3.94
N ILE A 220 0.42 11.28 5.13
CA ILE A 220 0.91 12.26 6.11
C ILE A 220 2.14 13.01 5.59
N GLU A 221 3.06 12.35 4.90
CA GLU A 221 4.22 13.00 4.29
C GLU A 221 3.84 14.01 3.21
N GLN A 222 2.88 13.68 2.34
CA GLN A 222 2.44 14.55 1.24
C GLN A 222 1.79 15.85 1.72
N ARG A 223 1.14 15.80 2.89
CA ARG A 223 0.60 16.99 3.56
C ARG A 223 1.59 17.68 4.50
N THR A 224 2.86 17.28 4.52
CA THR A 224 3.88 17.88 5.38
C THR A 224 4.77 18.79 4.56
N HIS A 225 4.38 20.05 4.36
CA HIS A 225 5.20 21.05 3.64
C HIS A 225 5.07 22.45 4.27
N PRO A 226 6.18 23.23 4.39
CA PRO A 226 7.55 22.91 3.99
C PRO A 226 8.33 22.07 5.04
N ARG A 227 9.25 21.21 4.59
CA ARG A 227 9.96 20.19 5.41
C ARG A 227 11.33 20.62 5.96
N ILE A 228 11.48 21.89 6.28
CA ILE A 228 12.79 22.49 6.60
C ILE A 228 13.43 21.85 7.86
N ASN A 229 12.61 21.33 8.79
CA ASN A 229 13.06 20.69 10.03
C ASN A 229 12.78 19.17 10.06
N ALA A 230 12.50 18.53 8.92
CA ALA A 230 12.28 17.09 8.93
C ALA A 230 13.57 16.37 9.32
N SER A 231 13.53 15.60 10.42
CA SER A 231 14.70 14.88 10.92
C SER A 231 15.14 13.74 9.98
N ALA A 232 16.33 13.20 10.22
CA ALA A 232 16.76 11.95 9.59
C ALA A 232 15.74 10.82 9.75
N ARG A 233 15.14 10.69 10.95
CA ARG A 233 14.17 9.63 11.28
C ARG A 233 12.88 9.78 10.47
N PHE A 234 12.33 10.99 10.39
CA PHE A 234 11.17 11.28 9.56
C PHE A 234 11.41 10.89 8.10
N ASN A 235 12.52 11.36 7.53
CA ASN A 235 12.87 11.12 6.13
C ASN A 235 13.13 9.63 5.86
N MET A 236 13.77 8.92 6.79
CA MET A 236 13.99 7.48 6.71
C MET A 236 12.67 6.73 6.64
N ILE A 237 11.76 6.98 7.58
CA ILE A 237 10.47 6.29 7.66
C ILE A 237 9.65 6.52 6.39
N CYS A 238 9.55 7.78 5.94
CA CYS A 238 8.82 8.09 4.71
C CYS A 238 9.48 7.45 3.49
N GLY A 239 10.81 7.47 3.42
CA GLY A 239 11.57 6.83 2.35
C GLY A 239 11.35 5.31 2.28
N ILE A 240 11.30 4.64 3.43
CA ILE A 240 11.00 3.20 3.51
C ILE A 240 9.55 2.93 3.07
N ALA A 241 8.59 3.76 3.48
CA ALA A 241 7.20 3.62 3.02
C ALA A 241 7.07 3.75 1.50
N TYR A 242 7.71 4.75 0.88
CA TYR A 242 7.72 4.90 -0.58
C TYR A 242 8.44 3.75 -1.28
N TYR A 243 9.50 3.18 -0.68
CA TYR A 243 10.17 1.98 -1.20
C TYR A 243 9.20 0.81 -1.28
N HIS A 244 8.45 0.54 -0.21
CA HIS A 244 7.47 -0.54 -0.19
C HIS A 244 6.30 -0.32 -1.17
N GLN A 245 5.96 0.93 -1.50
CA GLN A 245 4.99 1.25 -2.56
C GLN A 245 5.56 1.22 -3.98
N ALA A 246 6.83 0.79 -4.15
CA ALA A 246 7.56 0.82 -5.42
C ALA A 246 7.70 2.23 -6.05
N SER A 247 7.59 3.30 -5.26
CA SER A 247 7.88 4.67 -5.70
C SER A 247 9.37 4.98 -5.49
N LEU A 248 10.22 4.28 -6.24
CA LEU A 248 11.65 4.16 -5.94
C LEU A 248 12.42 5.50 -6.02
N PHE A 249 12.06 6.38 -6.97
CA PHE A 249 12.69 7.72 -7.06
C PHE A 249 12.39 8.57 -5.82
N LYS A 250 11.14 8.55 -5.36
CA LYS A 250 10.74 9.31 -4.16
C LYS A 250 11.35 8.72 -2.90
N ALA A 251 11.40 7.38 -2.82
CA ALA A 251 12.12 6.69 -1.77
C ALA A 251 13.59 7.15 -1.70
N ILE A 252 14.30 7.13 -2.82
CA ILE A 252 15.70 7.59 -2.87
C ILE A 252 15.86 9.06 -2.50
N GLU A 253 14.95 9.95 -2.92
CA GLU A 253 14.97 11.37 -2.54
C GLU A 253 14.99 11.52 -1.01
N LEU A 254 14.05 10.87 -0.32
CA LEU A 254 13.89 10.97 1.13
C LEU A 254 15.00 10.22 1.88
N LEU A 255 15.35 9.00 1.45
CA LEU A 255 16.44 8.24 2.07
C LEU A 255 17.79 9.00 1.95
N LYS A 256 18.04 9.69 0.83
CA LYS A 256 19.21 10.58 0.69
C LYS A 256 19.21 11.74 1.69
N LEU A 257 18.05 12.30 2.01
CA LEU A 257 17.95 13.33 3.05
C LEU A 257 18.27 12.75 4.43
N ALA A 258 17.75 11.56 4.75
CA ALA A 258 18.07 10.87 5.99
C ALA A 258 19.57 10.55 6.14
N VAL A 259 20.22 10.14 5.05
CA VAL A 259 21.66 9.80 5.05
C VAL A 259 22.56 10.99 5.37
N LYS A 260 22.14 12.23 5.07
CA LYS A 260 22.92 13.43 5.40
C LYS A 260 23.11 13.61 6.90
N GLU A 261 22.17 13.11 7.69
CA GLU A 261 22.14 13.19 9.15
C GLU A 261 22.11 11.77 9.76
N ILE A 262 22.76 10.79 9.11
CA ILE A 262 22.73 9.39 9.54
C ILE A 262 23.27 9.18 10.96
N ASP A 263 24.19 10.04 11.41
CA ASP A 263 24.77 9.99 12.75
C ASP A 263 23.76 10.36 13.85
N SER A 264 22.61 10.96 13.50
CA SER A 264 21.53 11.23 14.45
C SER A 264 20.58 10.06 14.66
N LEU A 265 20.73 8.98 13.89
CA LEU A 265 19.88 7.79 13.96
C LEU A 265 20.47 6.74 14.91
N HIS A 266 19.60 5.88 15.45
CA HIS A 266 20.05 4.69 16.16
C HIS A 266 20.83 3.77 15.20
N PRO A 267 21.89 3.05 15.63
CA PRO A 267 22.69 2.20 14.73
C PRO A 267 21.87 1.19 13.90
N GLU A 268 20.82 0.62 14.48
CA GLU A 268 19.90 -0.29 13.78
C GLU A 268 19.11 0.43 12.67
N ASP A 269 18.62 1.65 12.94
CA ASP A 269 17.92 2.49 11.98
C ASP A 269 18.85 2.89 10.83
N SER A 270 20.11 3.25 11.14
CA SER A 270 21.14 3.58 10.14
C SER A 270 21.45 2.40 9.21
N ASN A 271 21.49 1.18 9.76
CA ASN A 271 21.66 -0.04 8.97
C ASN A 271 20.45 -0.32 8.08
N MET A 272 19.23 -0.18 8.62
CA MET A 272 17.98 -0.35 7.86
C MET A 272 17.87 0.68 6.72
N LEU A 273 18.18 1.94 6.98
CA LEU A 273 18.26 3.02 6.00
C LEU A 273 19.23 2.67 4.87
N SER A 274 20.44 2.26 5.23
CA SER A 274 21.51 1.92 4.26
C SER A 274 21.11 0.73 3.39
N TYR A 275 20.54 -0.31 4.01
CA TYR A 275 20.06 -1.50 3.30
C TYR A 275 18.91 -1.17 2.35
N THR A 276 17.91 -0.42 2.81
CA THR A 276 16.74 -0.04 1.98
C THR A 276 17.17 0.85 0.81
N MET A 277 18.09 1.79 1.05
CA MET A 277 18.61 2.62 -0.03
C MET A 277 19.43 1.81 -1.06
N LEU A 278 20.19 0.81 -0.61
CA LEU A 278 20.91 -0.11 -1.51
C LEU A 278 19.92 -0.91 -2.36
N GLN A 279 18.86 -1.44 -1.76
CA GLN A 279 17.80 -2.17 -2.45
C GLN A 279 17.10 -1.29 -3.49
N ALA A 280 16.68 -0.08 -3.11
CA ALA A 280 16.02 0.85 -4.03
C ALA A 280 16.91 1.20 -5.24
N LYS A 281 18.22 1.40 -5.01
CA LYS A 281 19.19 1.63 -6.09
C LYS A 281 19.36 0.42 -6.99
N TYR A 282 19.39 -0.78 -6.43
CA TYR A 282 19.50 -2.03 -7.19
C TYR A 282 18.27 -2.26 -8.07
N LEU A 283 17.06 -2.08 -7.53
CA LEU A 283 15.80 -2.23 -8.28
C LEU A 283 15.71 -1.28 -9.47
N LEU A 284 16.17 -0.03 -9.31
CA LEU A 284 16.26 0.96 -10.38
C LEU A 284 17.38 0.68 -11.40
N GLY A 285 18.24 -0.30 -11.15
CA GLY A 285 19.41 -0.60 -11.99
C GLY A 285 20.57 0.38 -11.84
N LEU A 286 20.61 1.17 -10.76
CA LEU A 286 21.71 2.11 -10.46
C LEU A 286 22.96 1.41 -9.90
N VAL A 287 22.80 0.17 -9.44
CA VAL A 287 23.86 -0.69 -8.91
C VAL A 287 23.71 -2.06 -9.58
N ASP A 288 24.79 -2.64 -10.08
CA ASP A 288 24.76 -3.98 -10.65
C ASP A 288 24.71 -5.09 -9.58
N GLU A 289 24.46 -6.32 -10.00
CA GLU A 289 24.32 -7.47 -9.09
C GLU A 289 25.60 -7.77 -8.28
N ALA A 290 26.78 -7.57 -8.86
CA ALA A 290 28.04 -7.86 -8.19
C ALA A 290 28.32 -6.84 -7.08
N ALA A 291 28.19 -5.55 -7.40
CA ALA A 291 28.31 -4.45 -6.46
C ALA A 291 27.24 -4.52 -5.36
N PHE A 292 26.00 -4.87 -5.73
CA PHE A 292 24.92 -5.08 -4.76
C PHE A 292 25.24 -6.18 -3.76
N ARG A 293 25.70 -7.36 -4.23
CA ARG A 293 26.07 -8.48 -3.35
C ARG A 293 27.21 -8.10 -2.40
N GLN A 294 28.24 -7.42 -2.91
CA GLN A 294 29.38 -6.97 -2.10
C GLN A 294 28.94 -6.00 -0.99
N GLU A 295 28.15 -4.98 -1.34
CA GLU A 295 27.71 -3.97 -0.39
C GLU A 295 26.68 -4.54 0.60
N LYS A 296 25.78 -5.42 0.14
CA LYS A 296 24.85 -6.16 1.01
C LYS A 296 25.62 -6.96 2.06
N ALA A 297 26.67 -7.69 1.66
CA ALA A 297 27.48 -8.47 2.61
C ALA A 297 28.15 -7.58 3.67
N ARG A 298 28.67 -6.40 3.26
CA ARG A 298 29.25 -5.41 4.18
C ARG A 298 28.24 -4.94 5.21
N LEU A 299 27.04 -4.52 4.79
CA LEU A 299 25.98 -4.04 5.68
C LEU A 299 25.49 -5.11 6.65
N VAL A 300 25.35 -6.33 6.15
CA VAL A 300 24.80 -7.48 6.88
C VAL A 300 25.81 -8.07 7.90
N SER A 301 27.11 -7.82 7.73
CA SER A 301 28.16 -8.21 8.66
C SER A 301 28.28 -7.33 9.92
N ASN A 302 27.51 -6.24 10.01
CA ASN A 302 27.55 -5.31 11.14
C ASN A 302 26.94 -5.94 12.41
N GLU A 303 27.62 -5.82 13.56
CA GLU A 303 27.15 -6.34 14.86
C GLU A 303 25.82 -5.69 15.31
N HIS A 304 25.52 -4.47 14.84
CA HIS A 304 24.26 -3.77 15.08
C HIS A 304 23.21 -4.01 13.99
N ALA A 305 23.30 -5.11 13.25
CA ALA A 305 22.29 -5.51 12.29
C ALA A 305 21.00 -5.90 13.03
N GLY A 306 19.87 -5.29 12.65
CA GLY A 306 18.55 -5.70 13.13
C GLY A 306 18.23 -7.16 12.79
N THR A 307 17.27 -7.76 13.49
CA THR A 307 16.97 -9.21 13.44
C THR A 307 16.74 -9.74 12.01
N PHE A 308 16.09 -8.94 11.14
CA PHE A 308 15.93 -9.26 9.72
C PHE A 308 17.26 -9.40 8.98
N LEU A 309 18.17 -8.45 9.16
CA LEU A 309 19.49 -8.48 8.52
C LEU A 309 20.34 -9.63 9.08
N GLN A 310 20.20 -9.97 10.36
CA GLN A 310 20.85 -11.17 10.93
C GLN A 310 20.39 -12.45 10.21
N LEU A 311 19.09 -12.62 9.96
CA LEU A 311 18.58 -13.77 9.19
C LEU A 311 19.05 -13.77 7.73
N GLU A 312 19.13 -12.61 7.10
CA GLU A 312 19.71 -12.47 5.76
C GLU A 312 21.20 -12.86 5.75
N ASN A 313 21.96 -12.52 6.80
CA ASN A 313 23.35 -12.95 6.96
C ASN A 313 23.46 -14.47 7.01
N LEU A 314 22.66 -15.10 7.88
CA LEU A 314 22.66 -16.55 8.04
C LEU A 314 22.30 -17.24 6.72
N THR A 315 21.38 -16.65 5.95
CA THR A 315 20.99 -17.16 4.63
C THR A 315 22.17 -17.12 3.65
N ASN A 316 22.91 -16.00 3.60
CA ASN A 316 24.09 -15.89 2.74
C ASN A 316 25.19 -16.86 3.17
N GLN A 317 25.48 -16.95 4.47
CA GLN A 317 26.46 -17.88 5.04
C GLN A 317 26.11 -19.34 4.72
N PHE A 318 24.82 -19.70 4.71
CA PHE A 318 24.38 -21.03 4.30
C PHE A 318 24.75 -21.33 2.84
N PHE A 319 24.52 -20.39 1.91
CA PHE A 319 24.85 -20.58 0.50
C PHE A 319 26.35 -20.52 0.19
N GLU A 320 27.12 -19.74 0.95
CA GLU A 320 28.57 -19.59 0.79
C GLU A 320 29.40 -20.66 1.53
N SER A 321 28.78 -21.37 2.49
CA SER A 321 29.47 -22.37 3.30
C SER A 321 30.05 -23.50 2.44
N LYS A 322 31.33 -23.80 2.73
CA LYS A 322 32.09 -24.91 2.13
C LYS A 322 31.88 -26.24 2.84
N GLU A 323 30.98 -26.32 3.82
CA GLU A 323 30.65 -27.57 4.52
C GLU A 323 30.08 -28.60 3.52
N PRO A 324 30.77 -29.73 3.27
CA PRO A 324 30.30 -30.74 2.32
C PRO A 324 29.05 -31.48 2.80
N ASP A 325 28.82 -31.60 4.12
CA ASP A 325 27.62 -32.23 4.68
C ASP A 325 26.45 -31.23 4.71
N GLN A 326 25.52 -31.39 3.76
CA GLN A 326 24.35 -30.53 3.66
C GLN A 326 23.43 -30.62 4.89
N GLY A 327 23.37 -31.77 5.56
CA GLY A 327 22.55 -31.96 6.75
C GLY A 327 23.10 -31.21 7.94
N ARG A 328 24.43 -31.27 8.11
CA ARG A 328 25.12 -30.46 9.12
C ARG A 328 24.92 -28.97 8.85
N ARG A 329 25.03 -28.56 7.59
CA ARG A 329 24.84 -27.16 7.18
C ARG A 329 23.43 -26.63 7.51
N ILE A 330 22.38 -27.42 7.25
CA ILE A 330 21.00 -27.06 7.61
C ILE A 330 20.82 -26.97 9.12
N LYS A 331 21.37 -27.93 9.89
CA LYS A 331 21.28 -27.92 11.36
C LYS A 331 21.90 -26.66 11.97
N VAL A 332 23.09 -26.26 11.48
CA VAL A 332 23.74 -25.02 11.92
C VAL A 332 22.86 -23.80 11.61
N PHE A 333 22.31 -23.71 10.39
CA PHE A 333 21.40 -22.62 10.03
C PHE A 333 20.16 -22.58 10.94
N TYR A 334 19.53 -23.73 11.18
CA TYR A 334 18.37 -23.87 12.06
C TYR A 334 18.67 -23.39 13.49
N GLU A 335 19.76 -23.86 14.09
CA GLU A 335 20.15 -23.48 15.45
C GLU A 335 20.38 -21.97 15.59
N GLU A 336 21.08 -21.36 14.64
CA GLU A 336 21.33 -19.91 14.66
C GLU A 336 20.05 -19.10 14.38
N ALA A 337 19.20 -19.55 13.45
CA ALA A 337 17.91 -18.90 13.18
C ALA A 337 17.01 -18.91 14.42
N LEU A 338 16.96 -20.03 15.16
CA LEU A 338 16.23 -20.09 16.43
C LEU A 338 16.80 -19.15 17.49
N ARG A 339 18.13 -19.02 17.59
CA ARG A 339 18.75 -18.05 18.51
C ARG A 339 18.39 -16.61 18.15
N VAL A 340 18.36 -16.28 16.86
CA VAL A 340 17.98 -14.94 16.39
C VAL A 340 16.54 -14.62 16.78
N VAL A 341 15.61 -15.54 16.56
CA VAL A 341 14.20 -15.35 16.91
C VAL A 341 13.98 -15.34 18.43
N ALA A 342 14.75 -16.10 19.20
CA ALA A 342 14.64 -16.15 20.66
C ALA A 342 15.02 -14.85 21.37
N LYS A 343 15.79 -13.95 20.72
CA LYS A 343 16.14 -12.63 21.28
C LYS A 343 14.93 -11.70 21.42
N HIS A 344 13.93 -11.86 20.55
CA HIS A 344 12.73 -11.02 20.48
C HIS A 344 11.48 -11.88 20.34
N PRO A 345 11.06 -12.57 21.43
CA PRO A 345 9.91 -13.48 21.38
C PRO A 345 8.61 -12.80 20.95
N GLU A 346 8.47 -11.50 21.19
CA GLU A 346 7.36 -10.63 20.81
C GLU A 346 7.27 -10.34 19.30
N PHE A 347 8.36 -10.52 18.54
CA PHE A 347 8.37 -10.26 17.11
C PHE A 347 7.84 -11.48 16.34
N HIS A 348 6.52 -11.58 16.25
CA HIS A 348 5.85 -12.66 15.54
C HIS A 348 6.24 -12.73 14.05
N GLU A 349 6.41 -11.58 13.40
CA GLU A 349 6.72 -11.51 11.97
C GLU A 349 8.08 -12.12 11.64
N ILE A 350 9.10 -11.82 12.45
CA ILE A 350 10.46 -12.31 12.21
C ILE A 350 10.55 -13.83 12.41
N ARG A 351 9.75 -14.37 13.33
CA ARG A 351 9.59 -15.81 13.53
C ARG A 351 9.03 -16.47 12.28
N VAL A 352 7.99 -15.89 11.69
CA VAL A 352 7.39 -16.44 10.46
C VAL A 352 8.41 -16.45 9.32
N VAL A 353 9.16 -15.36 9.15
CA VAL A 353 10.23 -15.26 8.14
C VAL A 353 11.33 -16.30 8.37
N ALA A 354 11.80 -16.46 9.62
CA ALA A 354 12.82 -17.45 9.95
C ALA A 354 12.36 -18.89 9.66
N TYR A 355 11.13 -19.23 10.06
CA TYR A 355 10.59 -20.58 9.90
C TYR A 355 10.31 -20.90 8.43
N ALA A 356 9.82 -19.94 7.65
CA ALA A 356 9.67 -20.08 6.21
C ALA A 356 11.04 -20.34 5.53
N LYS A 357 12.11 -19.64 5.95
CA LYS A 357 13.47 -19.87 5.43
C LYS A 357 14.00 -21.26 5.78
N ILE A 358 13.78 -21.74 7.02
CA ILE A 358 14.15 -23.10 7.43
C ILE A 358 13.46 -24.13 6.53
N LEU A 359 12.13 -24.04 6.40
CA LEU A 359 11.34 -24.92 5.55
C LEU A 359 11.82 -24.91 4.09
N ASN A 360 12.12 -23.74 3.53
CA ASN A 360 12.60 -23.60 2.15
C ASN A 360 13.97 -24.29 1.94
N MET A 361 14.87 -24.20 2.92
CA MET A 361 16.18 -24.88 2.87
C MET A 361 16.04 -26.40 2.96
N GLU A 362 15.20 -26.90 3.85
CA GLU A 362 14.91 -28.33 3.97
C GLU A 362 14.24 -28.86 2.69
N ALA A 363 13.26 -28.14 2.16
CA ALA A 363 12.60 -28.47 0.91
C ALA A 363 13.59 -28.56 -0.27
N SER A 364 14.52 -27.61 -0.37
CA SER A 364 15.54 -27.59 -1.42
C SER A 364 16.48 -28.78 -1.33
N LEU A 365 16.90 -29.18 -0.12
CA LEU A 365 17.67 -30.41 0.10
C LEU A 365 16.87 -31.65 -0.30
N LEU A 366 15.64 -31.79 0.19
CA LEU A 366 14.82 -32.96 -0.07
C LEU A 366 14.53 -33.16 -1.56
N LEU A 367 14.27 -32.08 -2.31
CA LEU A 367 14.07 -32.16 -3.76
C LEU A 367 15.36 -32.56 -4.51
N HIS A 368 16.51 -32.05 -4.06
CA HIS A 368 17.81 -32.46 -4.61
C HIS A 368 18.06 -33.96 -4.38
N GLU A 369 17.81 -34.45 -3.18
CA GLU A 369 17.98 -35.86 -2.82
C GLU A 369 16.96 -36.77 -3.50
N LEU A 370 15.71 -36.31 -3.66
CA LEU A 370 14.69 -37.01 -4.44
C LEU A 370 15.20 -37.25 -5.86
N SER A 371 15.73 -36.21 -6.51
CA SER A 371 16.30 -36.30 -7.86
C SER A 371 17.46 -37.29 -7.93
N LYS A 372 18.36 -37.26 -6.94
CA LYS A 372 19.51 -38.15 -6.84
C LYS A 372 19.09 -39.62 -6.65
N ASN A 373 18.12 -39.88 -5.77
CA ASN A 373 17.59 -41.22 -5.54
C ASN A 373 16.84 -41.74 -6.78
N ALA A 374 16.02 -40.89 -7.41
CA ALA A 374 15.23 -41.24 -8.59
C ALA A 374 16.10 -41.61 -9.81
N LEU A 375 17.25 -40.95 -10.02
CA LEU A 375 18.21 -41.27 -11.10
C LEU A 375 18.59 -42.77 -11.14
N THR A 376 18.60 -43.44 -9.99
CA THR A 376 18.96 -44.87 -9.88
C THR A 376 17.88 -45.84 -10.36
N THR A 377 16.65 -45.35 -10.57
CA THR A 377 15.47 -46.15 -10.96
C THR A 377 14.84 -45.70 -12.27
N LEU A 378 15.24 -44.54 -12.79
CA LEU A 378 14.71 -43.93 -13.98
C LEU A 378 14.72 -44.90 -15.19
N GLY A 379 13.56 -45.09 -15.82
CA GLY A 379 13.38 -45.96 -16.99
C GLY A 379 13.05 -47.44 -16.69
N ARG A 380 12.98 -47.86 -15.42
CA ARG A 380 12.54 -49.23 -15.04
C ARG A 380 11.02 -49.35 -14.93
N LYS A 381 10.48 -50.55 -15.19
CA LYS A 381 9.03 -50.81 -15.08
C LYS A 381 8.63 -51.17 -13.65
N VAL A 382 9.37 -52.07 -13.00
CA VAL A 382 9.12 -52.53 -11.62
C VAL A 382 10.40 -52.38 -10.80
N ASP A 383 10.33 -51.59 -9.73
CA ASP A 383 11.45 -51.42 -8.79
C ASP A 383 10.92 -51.15 -7.37
N VAL A 384 11.09 -52.10 -6.47
CA VAL A 384 10.69 -51.97 -5.05
C VAL A 384 11.39 -50.78 -4.36
N TYR A 385 12.56 -50.37 -4.87
CA TYR A 385 13.23 -49.15 -4.40
C TYR A 385 12.40 -47.90 -4.70
N ARG A 386 11.71 -47.86 -5.84
CA ARG A 386 10.86 -46.74 -6.23
C ARG A 386 9.62 -46.65 -5.34
N ASP A 387 9.06 -47.79 -4.95
CA ASP A 387 7.95 -47.84 -4.00
C ASP A 387 8.38 -47.29 -2.62
N ALA A 388 9.54 -47.73 -2.13
CA ALA A 388 10.13 -47.20 -0.90
C ALA A 388 10.42 -45.69 -1.01
N LEU A 389 11.00 -45.23 -2.12
CA LEU A 389 11.27 -43.82 -2.39
C LEU A 389 9.98 -42.98 -2.38
N THR A 390 8.92 -43.49 -3.01
CA THR A 390 7.61 -42.82 -3.08
C THR A 390 6.97 -42.76 -1.70
N SER A 391 7.09 -43.83 -0.91
CA SER A 391 6.61 -43.88 0.48
C SER A 391 7.35 -42.88 1.37
N ASP A 392 8.69 -42.84 1.32
CA ASP A 392 9.50 -41.89 2.08
C ASP A 392 9.14 -40.45 1.70
N TRP A 393 9.01 -40.18 0.40
CA TRP A 393 8.61 -38.86 -0.09
C TRP A 393 7.21 -38.44 0.36
N ALA A 394 6.25 -39.37 0.37
CA ALA A 394 4.90 -39.08 0.86
C ALA A 394 4.91 -38.64 2.32
N ASN A 395 5.74 -39.26 3.16
CA ASN A 395 5.95 -38.85 4.55
C ASN A 395 6.54 -37.43 4.64
N PHE A 396 7.61 -37.12 3.91
CA PHE A 396 8.19 -35.77 3.88
C PHE A 396 7.20 -34.72 3.38
N ASN A 397 6.43 -35.04 2.34
CA ASN A 397 5.39 -34.15 1.82
C ASN A 397 4.30 -33.88 2.87
N GLN A 398 3.89 -34.89 3.64
CA GLN A 398 2.94 -34.70 4.74
C GLN A 398 3.54 -33.82 5.85
N GLN A 399 4.79 -34.05 6.25
CA GLN A 399 5.46 -33.23 7.26
C GLN A 399 5.60 -31.77 6.83
N PHE A 400 6.06 -31.54 5.59
CA PHE A 400 6.24 -30.19 5.05
C PHE A 400 4.92 -29.42 5.01
N LEU A 401 3.86 -30.02 4.47
CA LEU A 401 2.55 -29.37 4.41
C LEU A 401 1.92 -29.18 5.80
N GLY A 402 2.20 -30.09 6.74
CA GLY A 402 1.79 -29.97 8.14
C GLY A 402 2.44 -28.76 8.81
N GLN A 403 3.77 -28.67 8.78
CA GLN A 403 4.50 -27.55 9.36
C GLN A 403 4.18 -26.21 8.68
N LEU A 404 4.01 -26.20 7.36
CA LEU A 404 3.63 -25.00 6.61
C LEU A 404 2.22 -24.52 6.98
N LYS A 405 1.29 -25.46 7.21
CA LYS A 405 -0.06 -25.12 7.69
C LYS A 405 -0.02 -24.54 9.10
N GLU A 406 0.72 -25.14 10.02
CA GLU A 406 0.90 -24.60 11.37
C GLU A 406 1.47 -23.17 11.32
N LEU A 407 2.46 -22.94 10.45
CA LEU A 407 3.07 -21.63 10.28
C LEU A 407 2.10 -20.62 9.66
N HIS A 408 1.28 -21.06 8.71
CA HIS A 408 0.21 -20.25 8.12
C HIS A 408 -0.83 -19.86 9.17
N ASP A 409 -1.29 -20.81 9.99
CA ASP A 409 -2.26 -20.56 11.05
C ASP A 409 -1.69 -19.60 12.11
N TYR A 410 -0.40 -19.71 12.42
CA TYR A 410 0.32 -18.75 13.26
C TYR A 410 0.36 -17.35 12.63
N ALA A 411 0.70 -17.23 11.35
CA ALA A 411 0.72 -15.95 10.64
C ALA A 411 -0.68 -15.30 10.58
N LEU A 412 -1.73 -16.11 10.38
CA LEU A 412 -3.13 -15.68 10.38
C LEU A 412 -3.57 -15.15 11.74
N LYS A 413 -3.21 -15.84 12.84
CA LYS A 413 -3.50 -15.41 14.21
C LYS A 413 -2.95 -14.01 14.49
N HIS A 414 -1.76 -13.71 13.99
CA HIS A 414 -1.09 -12.42 14.15
C HIS A 414 -1.38 -11.42 13.02
N GLN A 415 -2.37 -11.70 12.15
CA GLN A 415 -2.82 -10.82 11.07
C GLN A 415 -1.70 -10.40 10.09
N ASN A 416 -0.68 -11.25 9.89
CA ASN A 416 0.41 -10.96 8.96
C ASN A 416 0.04 -11.41 7.53
N PHE A 417 -0.74 -10.57 6.83
CA PHE A 417 -1.26 -10.87 5.50
C PHE A 417 -0.18 -11.05 4.42
N LEU A 418 0.94 -10.33 4.53
CA LEU A 418 2.07 -10.50 3.62
C LEU A 418 2.69 -11.88 3.81
N ALA A 419 2.96 -12.28 5.05
CA ALA A 419 3.53 -13.59 5.35
C ALA A 419 2.60 -14.72 4.91
N ILE A 420 1.28 -14.59 5.10
CA ILE A 420 0.29 -15.56 4.60
C ILE A 420 0.43 -15.74 3.09
N SER A 421 0.56 -14.64 2.34
CA SER A 421 0.72 -14.69 0.87
C SER A 421 2.06 -15.33 0.48
N ASN A 422 3.14 -15.04 1.21
CA ASN A 422 4.45 -15.65 0.99
C ASN A 422 4.43 -17.16 1.29
N LEU A 423 3.77 -17.60 2.37
CA LEU A 423 3.64 -19.02 2.72
C LEU A 423 2.78 -19.79 1.70
N ALA A 424 1.74 -19.15 1.16
CA ALA A 424 0.98 -19.72 0.05
C ALA A 424 1.85 -19.90 -1.21
N MET A 425 2.74 -18.93 -1.51
CA MET A 425 3.73 -19.09 -2.59
C MET A 425 4.68 -20.26 -2.34
N GLU A 426 5.18 -20.44 -1.11
CA GLU A 426 6.04 -21.58 -0.75
C GLU A 426 5.31 -22.91 -0.95
N GLN A 427 4.02 -22.99 -0.60
CA GLN A 427 3.19 -24.17 -0.84
C GLN A 427 3.06 -24.46 -2.34
N ILE A 428 2.73 -23.44 -3.14
CA ILE A 428 2.57 -23.57 -4.59
C ILE A 428 3.89 -24.01 -5.23
N GLU A 429 5.01 -23.41 -4.82
CA GLU A 429 6.33 -23.77 -5.31
C GLU A 429 6.68 -25.22 -4.98
N TRP A 430 6.47 -25.66 -3.74
CA TRP A 430 6.65 -27.06 -3.33
C TRP A 430 5.85 -28.02 -4.21
N GLN A 431 4.56 -27.74 -4.40
CA GLN A 431 3.66 -28.60 -5.18
C GLN A 431 4.05 -28.64 -6.66
N PHE A 432 4.38 -27.49 -7.26
CA PHE A 432 4.82 -27.43 -8.64
C PHE A 432 6.15 -28.16 -8.84
N ARG A 433 7.11 -27.97 -7.92
CA ARG A 433 8.39 -28.69 -7.95
C ARG A 433 8.17 -30.20 -7.87
N LYS A 434 7.32 -30.66 -6.96
CA LYS A 434 6.93 -32.08 -6.88
C LYS A 434 6.36 -32.56 -8.23
N ALA A 435 5.42 -31.84 -8.82
CA ALA A 435 4.77 -32.24 -10.08
C ALA A 435 5.79 -32.48 -11.21
N TYR A 436 6.69 -31.52 -11.46
CA TYR A 436 7.66 -31.70 -12.55
C TYR A 436 8.74 -32.74 -12.24
N HIS A 437 9.08 -32.99 -10.97
CA HIS A 437 9.99 -34.10 -10.60
C HIS A 437 9.36 -35.45 -10.89
N TYR A 438 8.12 -35.69 -10.45
CA TYR A 438 7.41 -36.94 -10.72
C TYR A 438 7.13 -37.12 -12.21
N HIS A 439 6.79 -36.04 -12.92
CA HIS A 439 6.69 -36.08 -14.37
C HIS A 439 7.98 -36.58 -15.02
N ALA A 440 9.13 -36.04 -14.61
CA ALA A 440 10.43 -36.48 -15.12
C ALA A 440 10.68 -37.97 -14.87
N PHE A 441 10.36 -38.45 -13.67
CA PHE A 441 10.61 -39.83 -13.25
C PHE A 441 9.72 -40.83 -14.00
N ASN A 442 8.48 -40.45 -14.25
CA ASN A 442 7.48 -41.32 -14.85
C ASN A 442 7.55 -41.35 -16.39
N ASN A 443 8.20 -40.36 -17.01
CA ASN A 443 8.13 -40.14 -18.45
C ASN A 443 9.47 -40.20 -19.18
N TRP A 444 10.53 -40.74 -18.58
CA TRP A 444 11.79 -40.98 -19.28
C TRP A 444 11.61 -41.97 -20.44
N VAL A 445 12.19 -41.66 -21.59
CA VAL A 445 12.19 -42.49 -22.80
C VAL A 445 13.63 -42.75 -23.23
N LYS A 446 14.06 -44.02 -23.16
CA LYS A 446 15.43 -44.46 -23.48
C LYS A 446 15.82 -44.04 -24.91
N GLU A 447 14.91 -44.20 -25.86
CA GLU A 447 15.14 -43.92 -27.29
C GLU A 447 15.32 -42.43 -27.58
N LEU A 448 14.67 -41.57 -26.80
CA LEU A 448 14.75 -40.11 -26.96
C LEU A 448 15.89 -39.50 -26.15
N GLN A 449 16.49 -40.25 -25.23
CA GLN A 449 17.36 -39.74 -24.17
C GLN A 449 16.76 -38.49 -23.51
N GLY A 450 15.45 -38.54 -23.26
CA GLY A 450 14.65 -37.40 -22.84
C GLY A 450 13.30 -37.81 -22.29
N PHE A 451 12.43 -36.83 -22.08
CA PHE A 451 11.13 -37.04 -21.42
C PHE A 451 9.98 -36.93 -22.42
N ARG A 452 8.91 -37.69 -22.19
CA ARG A 452 7.66 -37.46 -22.91
C ARG A 452 7.12 -36.08 -22.58
N ALA A 453 6.57 -35.47 -23.62
CA ALA A 453 5.95 -34.15 -23.58
C ALA A 453 4.67 -34.08 -22.74
N VAL A 454 3.93 -35.18 -22.65
CA VAL A 454 2.53 -35.17 -22.18
C VAL A 454 2.48 -35.29 -20.67
N VAL A 455 1.96 -34.26 -20.02
CA VAL A 455 1.66 -34.24 -18.58
C VAL A 455 0.43 -35.11 -18.31
N SER A 456 0.40 -35.82 -17.17
CA SER A 456 -0.74 -36.67 -16.80
C SER A 456 -2.01 -35.85 -16.54
N ALA A 457 -3.19 -36.45 -16.68
CA ALA A 457 -4.46 -35.76 -16.41
C ALA A 457 -4.57 -35.30 -14.95
N ASP A 458 -4.06 -36.11 -14.02
CA ASP A 458 -4.07 -35.81 -12.58
C ASP A 458 -3.13 -34.64 -12.24
N ASP A 459 -1.91 -34.63 -12.81
CA ASP A 459 -0.98 -33.51 -12.66
C ASP A 459 -1.55 -32.24 -13.31
N HIS A 460 -2.20 -32.37 -14.47
CA HIS A 460 -2.82 -31.25 -15.15
C HIS A 460 -3.92 -30.61 -14.27
N ALA A 461 -4.82 -31.41 -13.70
CA ALA A 461 -5.84 -30.93 -12.77
C ALA A 461 -5.23 -30.23 -11.55
N SER A 462 -4.22 -30.87 -10.93
CA SER A 462 -3.51 -30.32 -9.76
C SER A 462 -2.83 -28.97 -10.07
N LEU A 463 -2.21 -28.83 -11.24
CA LEU A 463 -1.53 -27.61 -11.66
C LEU A 463 -2.52 -26.47 -11.96
N HIS A 464 -3.70 -26.77 -12.48
CA HIS A 464 -4.78 -25.78 -12.63
C HIS A 464 -5.27 -25.24 -11.28
N GLU A 465 -5.37 -26.07 -10.24
CA GLU A 465 -5.66 -25.60 -8.88
C GLU A 465 -4.60 -24.63 -8.37
N LEU A 466 -3.31 -24.91 -8.65
CA LEU A 466 -2.22 -23.99 -8.29
C LEU A 466 -2.31 -22.65 -9.04
N LEU A 467 -2.72 -22.65 -10.31
CA LEU A 467 -2.92 -21.43 -11.09
C LEU A 467 -4.03 -20.54 -10.49
N ILE A 468 -5.13 -21.14 -10.05
CA ILE A 468 -6.22 -20.44 -9.34
C ILE A 468 -5.72 -19.87 -8.01
N ALA A 469 -4.89 -20.62 -7.28
CA ALA A 469 -4.31 -20.13 -6.02
C ALA A 469 -3.35 -18.95 -6.26
N LEU A 470 -2.53 -19.02 -7.32
CA LEU A 470 -1.62 -17.93 -7.71
C LEU A 470 -2.35 -16.63 -8.06
N GLU A 471 -3.52 -16.70 -8.70
CA GLU A 471 -4.34 -15.52 -8.98
C GLU A 471 -4.72 -14.78 -7.68
N LYS A 472 -5.23 -15.51 -6.70
CA LYS A 472 -5.59 -14.95 -5.38
C LYS A 472 -4.38 -14.34 -4.67
N VAL A 473 -3.22 -14.98 -4.78
CA VAL A 473 -1.97 -14.47 -4.19
C VAL A 473 -1.50 -13.20 -4.91
N ALA A 474 -1.59 -13.15 -6.24
CA ALA A 474 -1.27 -11.95 -7.01
C ALA A 474 -2.19 -10.77 -6.66
N GLU A 475 -3.49 -11.01 -6.49
CA GLU A 475 -4.46 -10.00 -6.01
C GLU A 475 -4.09 -9.47 -4.61
N ASN A 476 -3.69 -10.36 -3.70
CA ASN A 476 -3.24 -9.95 -2.37
C ASN A 476 -1.98 -9.09 -2.44
N TYR A 477 -0.98 -9.45 -3.25
CA TYR A 477 0.22 -8.62 -3.43
C TYR A 477 -0.11 -7.27 -4.06
N ASP A 478 -1.05 -7.21 -5.01
CA ASP A 478 -1.53 -5.96 -5.60
C ASP A 478 -2.14 -5.05 -4.53
N ARG A 479 -3.02 -5.61 -3.70
CA ARG A 479 -3.72 -4.90 -2.62
C ARG A 479 -2.76 -4.41 -1.52
N LEU A 480 -1.73 -5.20 -1.23
CA LEU A 480 -0.65 -4.84 -0.29
C LEU A 480 0.43 -3.96 -0.94
N GLN A 481 0.36 -3.73 -2.26
CA GLN A 481 1.33 -2.97 -3.06
C GLN A 481 2.75 -3.57 -3.12
N HIS A 482 2.90 -4.88 -2.89
CA HIS A 482 4.18 -5.58 -2.99
C HIS A 482 4.49 -6.02 -4.43
N ARG A 483 5.00 -5.08 -5.23
CA ARG A 483 5.19 -5.25 -6.69
C ARG A 483 6.21 -6.31 -7.08
N GLU A 484 7.30 -6.44 -6.34
CA GLU A 484 8.30 -7.48 -6.61
C GLU A 484 7.72 -8.90 -6.37
N ASN A 485 6.98 -9.09 -5.29
CA ASN A 485 6.34 -10.38 -5.00
C ASN A 485 5.22 -10.69 -6.00
N GLN A 486 4.47 -9.67 -6.43
CA GLN A 486 3.49 -9.79 -7.51
C GLN A 486 4.18 -10.26 -8.81
N PHE A 487 5.31 -9.67 -9.20
CA PHE A 487 6.09 -10.11 -10.35
C PHE A 487 6.54 -11.57 -10.22
N ASN A 488 7.10 -11.96 -9.07
CA ASN A 488 7.55 -13.34 -8.83
C ASN A 488 6.38 -14.36 -8.83
N CYS A 489 5.19 -13.93 -8.40
CA CYS A 489 3.96 -14.72 -8.52
C CYS A 489 3.57 -14.94 -9.98
N LEU A 490 3.55 -13.88 -10.80
CA LEU A 490 3.28 -13.97 -12.24
C LEU A 490 4.31 -14.82 -12.98
N ARG A 491 5.59 -14.70 -12.61
CA ARG A 491 6.64 -15.59 -13.12
C ARG A 491 6.36 -17.06 -12.81
N SER A 492 5.91 -17.37 -11.59
CA SER A 492 5.56 -18.75 -11.22
C SER A 492 4.35 -19.26 -12.02
N ARG A 493 3.34 -18.41 -12.25
CA ARG A 493 2.21 -18.73 -13.16
C ARG A 493 2.70 -19.02 -14.58
N TYR A 494 3.58 -18.18 -15.11
CA TYR A 494 4.20 -18.38 -16.42
C TYR A 494 4.94 -19.72 -16.51
N GLU A 495 5.75 -20.06 -15.51
CA GLU A 495 6.48 -21.33 -15.48
C GLU A 495 5.52 -22.55 -15.50
N ILE A 496 4.37 -22.47 -14.82
CA ILE A 496 3.35 -23.53 -14.84
C ILE A 496 2.67 -23.61 -16.21
N PHE A 497 2.24 -22.48 -16.79
CA PHE A 497 1.65 -22.47 -18.13
C PHE A 497 2.63 -23.00 -19.19
N HIS A 498 3.91 -22.65 -19.10
CA HIS A 498 4.93 -23.20 -19.98
C HIS A 498 5.07 -24.73 -19.81
N PHE A 499 5.06 -25.22 -18.57
CA PHE A 499 5.09 -26.66 -18.31
C PHE A 499 3.86 -27.39 -18.89
N LEU A 500 2.69 -26.75 -18.85
CA LEU A 500 1.45 -27.22 -19.45
C LEU A 500 1.35 -27.00 -20.98
N ARG A 501 2.28 -26.23 -21.56
CA ARG A 501 2.27 -25.80 -22.98
C ARG A 501 1.07 -24.94 -23.36
N ASP A 502 0.58 -24.13 -22.42
CA ASP A 502 -0.49 -23.17 -22.63
C ASP A 502 0.09 -21.80 -23.04
N GLN A 503 0.11 -21.54 -24.34
CA GLN A 503 0.68 -20.31 -24.90
C GLN A 503 -0.15 -19.07 -24.52
N ASP A 504 -1.48 -19.19 -24.50
CA ASP A 504 -2.36 -18.06 -24.19
C ASP A 504 -2.16 -17.61 -22.73
N GLY A 505 -2.01 -18.58 -21.81
CA GLY A 505 -1.69 -18.31 -20.40
C GLY A 505 -0.32 -17.64 -20.22
N MET A 506 0.69 -18.12 -20.95
CA MET A 506 2.04 -17.52 -20.96
C MET A 506 2.02 -16.07 -21.45
N ASP A 507 1.35 -15.79 -22.56
CA ASP A 507 1.30 -14.46 -23.17
C ASP A 507 0.60 -13.44 -22.26
N LYS A 508 -0.49 -13.85 -21.58
CA LYS A 508 -1.16 -13.02 -20.57
C LYS A 508 -0.24 -12.68 -19.40
N CYS A 509 0.45 -13.68 -18.84
CA CYS A 509 1.39 -13.45 -17.74
C CYS A 509 2.54 -12.52 -18.17
N ALA A 510 3.05 -12.69 -19.39
CA ALA A 510 4.10 -11.84 -19.94
C ALA A 510 3.67 -10.38 -20.07
N ALA A 511 2.47 -10.13 -20.60
CA ALA A 511 1.93 -8.77 -20.71
C ALA A 511 1.70 -8.10 -19.34
N GLU A 512 1.22 -8.86 -18.34
CA GLU A 512 1.06 -8.35 -16.97
C GLU A 512 2.41 -8.00 -16.32
N MET A 513 3.44 -8.85 -16.51
CA MET A 513 4.80 -8.59 -16.02
C MET A 513 5.43 -7.35 -16.66
N GLU A 514 5.30 -7.19 -17.98
CA GLU A 514 5.79 -6.03 -18.73
C GLU A 514 5.12 -4.74 -18.26
N LYS A 515 3.79 -4.74 -18.12
CA LYS A 515 3.04 -3.62 -17.55
C LYS A 515 3.53 -3.24 -16.16
N LEU A 516 3.80 -4.23 -15.30
CA LEU A 516 4.26 -3.99 -13.92
C LEU A 516 5.66 -3.36 -13.91
N ILE A 517 6.57 -3.87 -14.74
CA ILE A 517 7.90 -3.30 -14.92
C ILE A 517 7.81 -1.84 -15.36
N ASP A 518 7.04 -1.55 -16.42
CA ASP A 518 6.92 -0.22 -17.02
C ASP A 518 6.25 0.78 -16.07
N THR A 519 5.25 0.34 -15.31
CA THR A 519 4.49 1.23 -14.40
C THR A 519 5.31 1.65 -13.19
N TYR A 520 6.24 0.80 -12.72
CA TYR A 520 6.97 0.98 -11.46
C TYR A 520 8.49 1.10 -11.62
N ASP A 521 8.99 1.24 -12.85
CA ASP A 521 10.41 1.39 -13.17
C ASP A 521 11.31 0.28 -12.57
N LEU A 522 10.83 -0.97 -12.56
CA LEU A 522 11.54 -2.12 -11.97
C LEU A 522 12.61 -2.69 -12.92
N ASN A 523 13.55 -1.84 -13.31
CA ASN A 523 14.53 -2.11 -14.38
C ASN A 523 15.33 -3.41 -14.21
N ILE A 524 15.66 -3.80 -12.97
CA ILE A 524 16.40 -5.05 -12.74
C ILE A 524 15.59 -6.30 -13.10
N LEU A 525 14.26 -6.22 -13.00
CA LEU A 525 13.37 -7.34 -13.33
C LEU A 525 13.25 -7.54 -14.84
N CYS A 526 13.57 -6.53 -15.67
CA CYS A 526 13.63 -6.69 -17.14
C CYS A 526 14.57 -7.81 -17.54
N LYS A 527 15.78 -7.87 -16.96
CA LYS A 527 16.76 -8.91 -17.27
C LYS A 527 16.23 -10.30 -16.91
N SER A 528 15.61 -10.43 -15.73
CA SER A 528 14.99 -11.68 -15.27
C SER A 528 13.84 -12.10 -16.19
N PHE A 529 13.02 -11.14 -16.62
CA PHE A 529 11.92 -11.34 -17.56
C PHE A 529 12.40 -11.80 -18.94
N GLU A 530 13.44 -11.17 -19.48
CA GLU A 530 14.04 -11.54 -20.76
C GLU A 530 14.66 -12.94 -20.71
N GLN A 531 15.38 -13.27 -19.63
CA GLN A 531 15.94 -14.60 -19.42
C GLN A 531 14.82 -15.66 -19.42
N MET A 532 13.74 -15.41 -18.68
CA MET A 532 12.58 -16.29 -18.66
C MET A 532 11.97 -16.47 -20.06
N ARG A 533 11.80 -15.40 -20.85
CA ARG A 533 11.31 -15.48 -22.24
C ARG A 533 12.25 -16.26 -23.17
N GLN A 534 13.53 -16.30 -22.87
CA GLN A 534 14.53 -17.10 -23.59
C GLN A 534 14.56 -18.57 -23.16
N GLY A 535 13.65 -18.99 -22.28
CA GLY A 535 13.55 -20.37 -21.81
C GLY A 535 14.30 -20.64 -20.49
N ASP A 536 14.83 -19.60 -19.82
CA ASP A 536 15.46 -19.75 -18.51
C ASP A 536 14.42 -19.93 -17.41
N MET A 537 13.86 -21.14 -17.35
CA MET A 537 12.88 -21.55 -16.33
C MET A 537 13.41 -22.70 -15.49
N ARG A 538 13.00 -22.74 -14.22
CA ARG A 538 13.47 -23.72 -13.23
C ARG A 538 13.21 -25.16 -13.66
N HIS A 539 11.97 -25.47 -14.06
CA HIS A 539 11.61 -26.82 -14.50
C HIS A 539 12.37 -27.22 -15.77
N HIS A 540 12.61 -26.29 -16.71
CA HIS A 540 13.34 -26.57 -17.94
C HIS A 540 14.81 -26.91 -17.66
N LYS A 541 15.50 -26.06 -16.86
CA LYS A 541 16.87 -26.31 -16.39
C LYS A 541 17.00 -27.64 -15.66
N PHE A 542 16.06 -27.95 -14.78
CA PHE A 542 16.02 -29.22 -14.06
C PHE A 542 15.93 -30.41 -15.01
N MET A 543 14.97 -30.40 -15.94
CA MET A 543 14.79 -31.48 -16.90
C MET A 543 16.03 -31.66 -17.77
N MET A 544 16.64 -30.57 -18.25
CA MET A 544 17.88 -30.64 -19.02
C MET A 544 19.05 -31.25 -18.24
N ASP A 545 19.30 -30.80 -17.01
CA ASP A 545 20.37 -31.35 -16.14
C ASP A 545 20.12 -32.84 -15.85
N LEU A 546 18.88 -33.21 -15.54
CA LEU A 546 18.51 -34.60 -15.26
C LEU A 546 18.72 -35.50 -16.49
N ALA A 547 18.32 -35.05 -17.69
CA ALA A 547 18.55 -35.76 -18.93
C ALA A 547 20.04 -35.95 -19.23
N GLN A 548 20.85 -34.90 -19.04
CA GLN A 548 22.30 -34.97 -19.25
C GLN A 548 22.97 -35.95 -18.28
N ARG A 549 22.60 -35.93 -17.00
CA ARG A 549 23.10 -36.88 -15.99
C ARG A 549 22.71 -38.31 -16.35
N ARG A 550 21.45 -38.53 -16.75
CA ARG A 550 21.00 -39.87 -17.14
C ARG A 550 21.72 -40.37 -18.39
N ALA A 551 21.87 -39.54 -19.41
CA ALA A 551 22.64 -39.89 -20.61
C ALA A 551 24.10 -40.21 -20.29
N ALA A 552 24.70 -39.55 -19.29
CA ALA A 552 26.03 -39.91 -18.80
C ALA A 552 26.05 -41.32 -18.16
N VAL A 553 25.06 -41.65 -17.33
CA VAL A 553 24.90 -43.01 -16.75
C VAL A 553 24.72 -44.05 -17.85
N ASP A 554 23.87 -43.79 -18.84
CA ASP A 554 23.62 -44.71 -19.97
C ASP A 554 24.89 -44.94 -20.79
N ARG A 555 25.68 -43.89 -21.05
CA ARG A 555 26.99 -44.01 -21.74
C ARG A 555 27.98 -44.86 -20.95
N VAL A 556 28.09 -44.66 -19.63
CA VAL A 556 28.97 -45.47 -18.78
C VAL A 556 28.55 -46.93 -18.78
N ALA A 557 27.24 -47.20 -18.72
CA ALA A 557 26.73 -48.56 -18.77
C ALA A 557 26.92 -49.23 -20.14
N MET A 558 26.78 -48.47 -21.23
CA MET A 558 27.07 -48.94 -22.59
C MET A 558 28.54 -49.33 -22.74
N ASN A 559 29.45 -48.46 -22.31
CA ASN A 559 30.88 -48.73 -22.33
C ASN A 559 31.29 -49.90 -21.44
N SER A 560 30.51 -50.17 -20.38
CA SER A 560 30.73 -51.29 -19.46
C SER A 560 30.00 -52.57 -19.86
N GLY A 561 29.22 -52.58 -20.95
CA GLY A 561 28.45 -53.74 -21.40
C GLY A 561 27.27 -54.12 -20.49
N ILE A 562 26.78 -53.21 -19.65
CA ILE A 562 25.72 -53.45 -18.66
C ILE A 562 24.43 -52.66 -18.92
N THR A 563 24.26 -52.08 -20.11
CA THR A 563 23.08 -51.25 -20.43
C THR A 563 21.76 -51.97 -20.19
N GLU A 564 21.65 -53.24 -20.58
CA GLU A 564 20.40 -54.00 -20.38
C GLU A 564 20.08 -54.25 -18.90
N HIS A 565 21.11 -54.30 -18.04
CA HIS A 565 20.95 -54.39 -16.59
C HIS A 565 20.52 -53.07 -15.92
N LEU A 566 20.67 -51.92 -16.58
CA LEU A 566 20.13 -50.65 -16.05
C LEU A 566 18.61 -50.64 -16.08
N TYR A 567 18.01 -51.28 -17.09
CA TYR A 567 16.58 -51.22 -17.40
C TYR A 567 15.81 -52.48 -16.99
N CYS A 568 16.49 -53.51 -16.48
CA CYS A 568 15.82 -54.70 -15.95
C CYS A 568 15.08 -54.38 -14.65
N ASP A 569 13.97 -55.10 -14.44
CA ASP A 569 13.23 -55.03 -13.19
C ASP A 569 14.06 -55.60 -12.03
N VAL A 570 13.97 -54.97 -10.86
CA VAL A 570 14.72 -55.38 -9.66
C VAL A 570 13.75 -55.86 -8.61
N SER A 571 13.85 -57.15 -8.24
CA SER A 571 12.99 -57.75 -7.23
C SER A 571 13.30 -57.26 -5.81
N ALA A 572 12.38 -57.49 -4.87
CA ALA A 572 12.59 -57.22 -3.45
C ALA A 572 13.85 -57.94 -2.91
N GLU A 573 14.02 -59.21 -3.26
CA GLU A 573 15.17 -60.04 -2.86
C GLU A 573 16.51 -59.45 -3.36
N MET A 574 16.55 -58.98 -4.62
CA MET A 574 17.74 -58.35 -5.17
C MET A 574 18.07 -57.03 -4.45
N ASN A 575 17.06 -56.23 -4.12
CA ASN A 575 17.26 -54.99 -3.37
C ASN A 575 17.73 -55.27 -1.93
N GLU A 576 17.27 -56.35 -1.30
CA GLU A 576 17.73 -56.78 0.03
C GLU A 576 19.21 -57.21 0.02
N VAL A 577 19.59 -58.07 -0.95
CA VAL A 577 20.99 -58.50 -1.15
C VAL A 577 21.91 -57.32 -1.42
N LEU A 578 21.46 -56.38 -2.27
CA LEU A 578 22.22 -55.17 -2.62
C LEU A 578 22.14 -54.08 -1.53
N LYS A 579 21.35 -54.29 -0.47
CA LYS A 579 21.07 -53.32 0.60
C LYS A 579 20.67 -51.94 0.04
N ARG A 580 19.91 -51.93 -1.06
CA ARG A 580 19.49 -50.69 -1.74
C ARG A 580 18.34 -50.06 -0.97
N LYS A 581 18.58 -48.87 -0.43
CA LYS A 581 17.56 -48.02 0.19
C LYS A 581 17.73 -46.56 -0.27
N PRO A 582 16.64 -45.78 -0.36
CA PRO A 582 16.73 -44.33 -0.52
C PRO A 582 17.69 -43.74 0.51
N LYS A 583 18.54 -42.82 0.06
CA LYS A 583 19.47 -42.12 0.94
C LYS A 583 18.97 -40.71 1.12
N TRP A 584 18.62 -40.40 2.36
CA TRP A 584 18.20 -39.08 2.80
C TRP A 584 19.15 -38.60 3.87
N THR A 585 19.49 -37.32 3.79
CA THR A 585 20.31 -36.68 4.82
C THR A 585 19.47 -36.34 6.06
N LEU A 586 18.18 -36.06 5.86
CA LEU A 586 17.19 -35.89 6.92
C LEU A 586 16.31 -37.13 7.03
N THR A 587 16.00 -37.56 8.26
CA THR A 587 15.01 -38.61 8.51
C THR A 587 13.62 -38.03 8.83
N GLU A 588 13.60 -36.79 9.30
CA GLU A 588 12.42 -35.98 9.61
C GLU A 588 12.78 -34.50 9.43
N LEU A 589 11.77 -33.66 9.21
CA LEU A 589 11.94 -32.21 9.20
C LEU A 589 12.21 -31.69 10.61
N LEU A 590 13.01 -30.64 10.71
CA LEU A 590 13.33 -30.00 11.98
C LEU A 590 12.05 -29.36 12.58
N PRO A 591 11.80 -29.51 13.89
CA PRO A 591 10.58 -29.00 14.50
C PRO A 591 10.58 -27.47 14.60
N LEU A 592 9.41 -26.85 14.47
CA LEU A 592 9.26 -25.40 14.58
C LEU A 592 8.58 -25.04 15.91
N PRO A 593 9.31 -24.51 16.91
CA PRO A 593 8.74 -24.25 18.23
C PRO A 593 7.91 -22.96 18.28
N TYR A 594 6.61 -23.07 18.54
CA TYR A 594 5.73 -21.92 18.76
C TYR A 594 5.68 -21.56 20.27
N PRO A 595 5.73 -20.26 20.63
CA PRO A 595 5.54 -19.85 22.03
C PRO A 595 4.15 -20.26 22.52
N ALA A 596 4.07 -20.71 23.78
CA ALA A 596 2.80 -20.92 24.46
C ALA A 596 2.13 -19.57 24.70
N ASP A 597 0.80 -19.54 24.53
CA ASP A 597 -0.03 -18.35 24.76
C ASP A 597 -0.04 -17.91 26.23
#